data_AF-A0A1B6ADN8-F1
#
_entry.id   AF-A0A1B6ADN8-F1
#
_cell.length_a   1.000
_cell.length_b   1.000
_cell.length_c   1.000
_cell.angle_alpha   90.00
_cell.angle_beta   90.00
_cell.angle_gamma   90.00
#
_symmetry.space_group_name_H-M   'P 1'
#
loop_
_entity.id
_entity.type
_entity.pdbx_description
1 polymer ?
#
loop_
_entity_poly.entity_id
_entity_poly.type
_entity_poly.pdbx_seq_one_letter_code
_entity_poly.pdbx_strand_id
1 'polypeptide(L)' 'MRQRPGRGTPSYEPARPQLPANLGHYEDTFRKADGSWRLAVRTVFLPFGGPTRRLGAPS' A
#
# COMPACT_ATOMS: atom_id res chain seq x y z
N MET A 1 18.35 39.71 -22.22
CA MET A 1 17.84 39.03 -21.01
C MET A 1 16.60 38.24 -21.42
N ARG A 2 16.71 36.93 -21.72
CA ARG A 2 15.53 36.11 -22.09
C ARG A 2 14.86 35.63 -20.79
N GLN A 3 13.57 35.94 -20.62
CA GLN A 3 12.78 35.42 -19.51
C GLN A 3 12.68 33.89 -19.64
N ARG A 4 13.02 33.17 -18.57
CA ARG A 4 12.77 31.72 -18.47
C ARG A 4 11.26 31.51 -18.34
N PRO A 5 10.62 30.61 -19.11
CA PRO A 5 9.20 30.34 -18.94
C PRO A 5 8.94 29.84 -17.52
N GLY A 6 7.97 30.44 -16.85
CA GLY A 6 7.60 30.11 -15.48
C GLY A 6 7.25 28.63 -15.38
N ARG A 7 7.84 27.93 -14.42
CA ARG A 7 7.47 26.56 -14.06
C ARG A 7 6.01 26.62 -13.61
N GLY A 8 5.10 26.11 -14.44
CA GLY A 8 3.68 25.99 -14.08
C GLY A 8 3.57 25.24 -12.75
N THR A 9 2.73 25.76 -11.85
CA THR A 9 2.35 25.05 -10.63
C THR A 9 1.68 23.74 -11.02
N PRO A 10 2.17 22.55 -10.61
CA PRO A 10 1.44 21.32 -10.83
C PRO A 10 0.11 21.42 -10.08
N SER A 11 -0.99 21.33 -10.82
CA SER A 11 -2.32 21.27 -10.22
C SER A 11 -2.45 19.94 -9.49
N TYR A 12 -2.48 19.98 -8.15
CA TYR A 12 -2.79 18.80 -7.34
C TYR A 12 -4.25 18.43 -7.59
N GLU A 13 -4.49 17.47 -8.50
CA GLU A 13 -5.78 16.79 -8.53
C GLU A 13 -5.70 15.63 -7.52
N PRO A 14 -6.54 15.62 -6.46
CA PRO A 14 -6.55 14.49 -5.53
C PRO A 14 -6.96 13.23 -6.28
N ALA A 15 -6.14 12.18 -6.16
CA ALA A 15 -6.44 10.89 -6.77
C ALA A 15 -7.82 10.39 -6.30
N ARG A 16 -8.63 9.89 -7.25
CA ARG A 16 -9.91 9.26 -6.92
C ARG A 16 -9.68 8.09 -5.95
N PRO A 17 -10.48 7.95 -4.88
CA PRO A 17 -10.36 6.84 -3.94
C PRO A 17 -10.34 5.50 -4.67
N GLN A 18 -9.37 4.65 -4.34
CA GLN A 18 -9.29 3.29 -4.85
C GLN A 18 -9.82 2.35 -3.76
N LEU A 19 -10.57 1.32 -4.15
CA LEU A 19 -10.90 0.24 -3.23
C LEU A 19 -9.61 -0.45 -2.76
N PRO A 20 -9.57 -0.97 -1.51
CA PRO A 20 -8.45 -1.76 -1.04
C PRO A 20 -8.20 -2.96 -1.98
N ALA A 21 -6.97 -3.16 -2.41
CA ALA A 21 -6.61 -4.28 -3.28
C ALA A 21 -6.68 -5.63 -2.56
N ASN A 22 -6.40 -5.63 -1.25
CA ASN A 22 -6.42 -6.81 -0.41
C ASN A 22 -7.12 -6.48 0.91
N LEU A 23 -8.17 -7.21 1.25
CA LEU A 23 -8.95 -7.07 2.48
C LEU A 23 -9.22 -8.47 3.03
N GLY A 24 -8.99 -8.66 4.33
CA GLY A 24 -9.24 -9.93 4.99
C GLY A 24 -8.69 -9.98 6.40
N HIS A 25 -8.43 -11.20 6.88
CA HIS A 25 -7.86 -11.44 8.20
C HIS A 25 -6.77 -12.49 8.14
N TYR A 26 -5.95 -12.49 9.19
CA TYR A 26 -4.96 -13.52 9.44
C TYR A 26 -5.41 -14.36 10.61
N GLU A 27 -5.17 -15.66 10.50
CA GLU A 27 -5.17 -16.55 11.64
C GLU A 27 -3.72 -16.96 11.93
N ASP A 28 -3.24 -16.59 13.10
CA ASP A 28 -1.84 -16.77 13.49
C ASP A 28 -1.70 -17.74 14.64
N THR A 29 -0.67 -18.60 14.57
CA THR A 29 -0.15 -19.31 15.73
C THR A 29 1.20 -18.73 16.11
N PHE A 30 1.40 -18.53 17.41
CA PHE A 30 2.65 -18.01 17.96
C PHE A 30 3.32 -19.07 18.81
N ARG A 31 4.66 -19.08 18.79
CA ARG A 31 5.47 -19.91 19.69
C ARG A 31 6.47 -19.05 20.43
N LYS A 32 6.76 -19.43 21.68
CA LYS A 32 7.83 -18.79 22.46
C LYS A 32 9.14 -19.53 22.18
N ALA A 33 10.19 -18.81 21.81
CA ALA A 33 11.53 -19.35 21.60
C ALA A 33 12.56 -18.31 22.04
N ASP A 34 13.55 -18.75 22.82
CA ASP A 34 14.60 -17.89 23.37
C ASP A 34 14.04 -16.69 24.15
N GLY A 35 12.95 -16.91 24.90
CA GLY A 35 12.28 -15.88 25.69
C GLY A 35 11.36 -14.93 24.91
N SER A 36 11.34 -14.99 23.58
CA SER A 36 10.52 -14.11 22.74
C SER A 36 9.40 -14.85 22.01
N TRP A 37 8.28 -14.16 21.78
CA TRP A 37 7.22 -14.65 20.90
C TRP A 37 7.62 -14.51 19.44
N ARG A 38 7.39 -15.56 18.64
CA ARG A 38 7.60 -15.58 17.20
C ARG A 38 6.34 -16.08 16.50
N LEU A 39 6.05 -15.51 15.34
CA LEU A 39 5.04 -16.06 14.43
C LEU A 39 5.51 -17.45 13.98
N ALA A 40 4.69 -18.47 14.22
CA ALA A 40 4.99 -19.85 13.83
C ALA A 40 4.29 -20.20 12.52
N VAL A 41 2.99 -19.93 12.44
CA VAL A 41 2.17 -20.15 11.24
C VAL A 41 1.24 -18.96 11.06
N ARG A 42 1.02 -18.56 9.81
CA ARG A 42 -0.02 -17.61 9.41
C ARG A 42 -0.85 -18.23 8.29
N THR A 43 -2.15 -18.32 8.50
CA THR A 43 -3.12 -18.55 7.42
C THR A 43 -3.72 -17.22 7.02
N VAL A 44 -3.80 -16.98 5.71
CA VAL A 44 -4.30 -15.73 5.15
C VAL A 44 -5.67 -15.98 4.52
N PHE A 45 -6.68 -15.27 5.00
CA PHE A 45 -8.03 -15.30 4.44
C PHE A 45 -8.32 -13.97 3.77
N LEU A 46 -8.43 -13.96 2.45
CA LEU A 46 -8.74 -12.78 1.64
C LEU A 46 -10.11 -12.90 0.98
N PRO A 47 -11.20 -12.42 1.62
CA PRO A 47 -12.48 -12.19 0.96
C PRO A 47 -12.36 -11.30 -0.28
N PHE A 48 -11.39 -10.37 -0.28
CA PHE A 48 -11.00 -9.60 -1.46
C PHE A 48 -9.48 -9.62 -1.57
N GLY A 49 -8.97 -10.07 -2.71
CA GLY A 49 -7.54 -10.12 -2.96
C GLY A 49 -7.24 -10.04 -4.45
N GLY A 50 -6.19 -9.29 -4.80
CA GLY A 50 -5.75 -9.14 -6.17
C GLY A 50 -4.44 -8.37 -6.29
N PRO A 51 -3.87 -8.29 -7.50
CA PRO A 51 -2.69 -7.49 -7.74
C PRO A 51 -2.90 -6.03 -7.32
N THR A 52 -1.97 -5.49 -6.54
CA THR A 52 -1.99 -4.07 -6.19
C THR A 52 -1.62 -3.25 -7.42
N ARG A 53 -2.56 -2.42 -7.91
CA ARG A 53 -2.31 -1.50 -9.03
C ARG A 53 -1.21 -0.50 -8.67
N ARG A 54 -0.14 -0.45 -9.46
CA ARG A 54 0.88 0.61 -9.34
C ARG A 54 0.36 1.90 -9.97
N LEU A 55 0.26 2.96 -9.18
CA LEU A 55 -0.07 4.28 -9.70
C LEU A 55 1.16 4.90 -10.36
N GLY A 56 0.95 5.64 -11.45
CA GLY A 56 1.99 6.45 -12.08
C GLY A 56 2.43 7.60 -11.18
N ALA A 57 3.50 8.30 -11.57
CA ALA A 57 3.85 9.55 -10.90
C ALA A 57 2.69 10.56 -11.04
N PRO A 58 2.41 11.39 -10.03
CA PRO A 58 1.48 12.49 -10.17
C PRO A 58 1.97 13.42 -11.31
N SER A 59 1.03 13.88 -12.13
CA SER A 59 1.27 14.86 -13.21
C SER A 59 1.51 16.27 -12.66
#